data_AF-A0A0M3IXW5-F1
#
_entry.id   AF-A0A0M3IXW5-F1
#
_cell.length_a   1.000
_cell.length_b   1.000
_cell.length_c   1.000
_cell.angle_alpha   90.00
_cell.angle_beta   90.00
_cell.angle_gamma   90.00
#
_symmetry.space_group_name_H-M   'P 1'
#
loop_
_entity.id
_entity.type
_entity.pdbx_description
1 polymer ?
#
loop_
_entity_poly.entity_id
_entity_poly.type
_entity_poly.pdbx_seq_one_letter_code
_entity_poly.pdbx_strand_id
1 'polypeptide(L)'
;MNATTLAVLSQFLENAFKSSNDSDSLLMTIRVFTQEVEDYFKCAVLDRVVIVSDEKEMVDRAMCLMDYQQYFSGIYFVDLDANATHFPPVVQYKIRHPPHFVDGM
;
A
#
# COMPACT_ATOMS: atom_id res chain seq x y z
N MET A 1 31.43 -16.23 -18.20
CA MET A 1 30.23 -15.56 -18.76
C MET A 1 29.90 -16.22 -20.09
N ASN A 2 28.62 -16.50 -20.36
CA ASN A 2 28.20 -17.14 -21.62
C ASN A 2 27.93 -16.07 -22.71
N ALA A 3 27.92 -16.48 -23.98
CA ALA A 3 27.76 -15.56 -25.12
C ALA A 3 26.48 -14.70 -25.01
N THR A 4 25.40 -15.27 -24.49
CA THR A 4 24.12 -14.57 -24.28
C THR A 4 24.23 -13.46 -23.24
N THR A 5 24.90 -13.70 -22.11
CA THR A 5 25.12 -12.67 -21.07
C THR A 5 26.00 -11.52 -21.56
N LEU A 6 26.98 -11.80 -22.43
CA LEU A 6 27.81 -10.77 -23.04
C LEU A 6 27.02 -9.92 -24.03
N ALA A 7 26.16 -10.53 -24.84
CA ALA A 7 25.31 -9.81 -25.78
C ALA A 7 24.30 -8.89 -25.07
N VAL A 8 23.72 -9.34 -23.96
CA VAL A 8 22.81 -8.52 -23.15
C VAL A 8 23.57 -7.34 -22.50
N LEU A 9 24.78 -7.59 -21.97
CA LEU A 9 25.61 -6.54 -21.38
C LEU A 9 26.08 -5.51 -22.41
N SER A 10 26.50 -5.93 -23.60
CA SER A 10 26.91 -5.00 -24.65
C SER A 10 25.75 -4.14 -25.12
N GLN A 11 24.59 -4.75 -25.36
CA GLN A 11 23.37 -4.03 -25.74
C GLN A 11 22.93 -3.04 -24.66
N PHE A 12 23.05 -3.42 -23.38
CA PHE A 12 22.80 -2.49 -22.28
C PHE A 12 23.78 -1.32 -22.28
N LEU A 13 25.10 -1.57 -22.37
CA LEU A 13 26.11 -0.51 -22.33
C LEU A 13 25.98 0.47 -23.50
N GLU A 14 25.64 -0.02 -24.69
CA GLU A 14 25.40 0.80 -25.88
C GLU A 14 24.20 1.75 -25.72
N ASN A 15 23.16 1.31 -25.02
CA ASN A 15 21.95 2.10 -24.81
C ASN A 15 22.01 2.96 -23.54
N ALA A 16 22.62 2.45 -22.47
CA ALA A 16 22.52 3.05 -21.14
C ALA A 16 23.04 4.50 -21.08
N PHE A 17 24.15 4.77 -21.75
CA PHE A 17 24.83 6.08 -21.72
C PHE A 17 24.48 6.99 -22.90
N LYS A 18 23.44 6.66 -23.68
CA LYS A 18 22.94 7.55 -24.72
C LYS A 18 22.39 8.85 -24.12
N SER A 19 22.31 9.89 -24.95
CA SER A 19 21.80 11.20 -24.56
C SER A 19 20.37 11.13 -24.03
N SER A 20 19.98 12.10 -23.19
CA SER A 20 18.62 12.25 -22.66
C SER A 20 17.53 12.45 -23.73
N ASN A 21 17.92 12.68 -24.99
CA ASN A 21 16.98 12.74 -26.12
C ASN A 21 16.66 11.37 -26.70
N ASP A 22 17.40 10.32 -26.32
CA ASP A 22 17.17 8.95 -26.78
C ASP A 22 16.23 8.21 -25.81
N SER A 23 15.16 7.62 -26.35
CA SER A 23 14.14 6.91 -25.57
C SER A 23 14.68 5.67 -24.86
N ASP A 24 15.69 5.02 -25.44
CA ASP A 24 16.26 3.77 -24.93
C ASP A 24 17.41 4.03 -23.95
N SER A 25 17.73 5.31 -23.69
CA SER A 25 18.72 5.68 -22.69
C SER A 25 18.28 5.21 -21.30
N LEU A 26 19.25 4.81 -20.46
CA LEU A 26 18.95 4.40 -19.09
C LEU A 26 18.26 5.53 -18.31
N LEU A 27 18.69 6.78 -18.54
CA LEU A 27 18.09 7.95 -17.91
C LEU A 27 16.61 8.11 -18.27
N MET A 28 16.26 7.98 -19.55
CA MET A 28 14.86 8.08 -19.97
C MET A 28 14.03 6.89 -19.50
N THR A 29 14.59 5.69 -19.51
CA THR A 29 13.95 4.48 -18.97
C THR A 29 13.63 4.65 -17.48
N ILE A 30 14.60 5.10 -16.67
CA ILE A 30 14.40 5.39 -15.24
C ILE A 30 13.35 6.49 -15.09
N ARG A 31 13.40 7.55 -15.90
CA ARG A 31 12.44 8.66 -15.81
C ARG A 31 11.00 8.19 -16.06
N VAL A 32 10.76 7.41 -17.11
CA VAL A 32 9.44 6.86 -17.42
C VAL A 32 8.98 5.96 -16.27
N PHE A 33 9.84 5.06 -15.79
CA PHE A 33 9.51 4.19 -14.67
C PHE A 33 9.17 4.98 -13.40
N THR A 34 10.00 5.95 -13.01
CA THR A 34 9.75 6.78 -11.84
C THR A 34 8.46 7.57 -11.98
N GLN A 35 8.16 8.09 -13.17
CA GLN A 35 6.91 8.81 -13.42
C GLN A 35 5.67 7.91 -13.25
N GLU A 36 5.69 6.70 -13.81
CA GLU A 36 4.62 5.71 -13.62
C GLU A 36 4.43 5.35 -12.13
N VAL A 37 5.54 5.17 -11.41
CA VAL A 37 5.53 4.90 -9.98
C VAL A 37 4.95 6.08 -9.19
N GLU A 38 5.37 7.31 -9.50
CA GLU A 38 4.82 8.52 -8.88
C GLU A 38 3.32 8.65 -9.15
N ASP A 39 2.87 8.45 -10.39
CA ASP A 39 1.46 8.51 -10.76
C ASP A 39 0.64 7.44 -10.03
N TYR A 40 1.18 6.24 -9.86
CA TYR A 40 0.57 5.19 -9.05
C TYR A 40 0.45 5.60 -7.58
N PHE A 41 1.53 6.15 -7.00
CA PHE A 41 1.53 6.55 -5.59
C PHE A 41 0.72 7.82 -5.29
N LYS A 42 0.43 8.69 -6.27
CA LYS A 42 -0.50 9.81 -6.09
C LYS A 42 -1.90 9.35 -5.66
N CYS A 43 -2.31 8.16 -6.04
CA CYS A 43 -3.59 7.57 -5.65
C CYS A 43 -3.49 6.71 -4.38
N ALA A 44 -2.28 6.42 -3.88
CA ALA A 44 -2.07 5.64 -2.68
C ALA A 44 -2.15 6.53 -1.43
N VAL A 45 -3.29 6.54 -0.76
CA VAL A 45 -3.39 7.15 0.58
C VAL A 45 -2.73 6.20 1.58
N LEU A 46 -1.56 6.56 2.11
CA LEU A 46 -0.83 5.76 3.11
C LEU A 46 -1.30 6.03 4.54
N ASP A 47 -1.89 7.21 4.80
CA ASP A 47 -2.42 7.58 6.11
C ASP A 47 -3.92 7.24 6.22
N ARG A 48 -4.21 5.95 6.45
CA ARG A 48 -5.59 5.40 6.53
C ARG A 48 -5.98 4.92 7.91
N VAL A 49 -5.22 5.27 8.95
CA VAL A 49 -5.55 4.88 10.33
C VAL A 49 -6.34 6.01 10.99
N VAL A 50 -7.62 5.78 11.25
CA VAL A 50 -8.49 6.73 11.94
C VAL A 50 -8.86 6.15 13.30
N ILE A 51 -8.48 6.85 14.36
CA ILE A 51 -8.87 6.51 15.72
C ILE A 51 -10.26 7.11 15.98
N VAL A 52 -11.15 6.31 16.54
CA VAL A 52 -12.52 6.67 16.88
C VAL A 52 -12.78 6.34 18.34
N SER A 53 -13.82 6.94 18.91
CA SER A 53 -14.07 6.87 20.36
C SER A 53 -14.60 5.53 20.82
N ASP A 54 -15.52 4.92 20.06
CA ASP A 54 -16.17 3.67 20.41
C ASP A 54 -16.54 2.79 19.19
N GLU A 55 -17.00 1.57 19.47
CA GLU A 55 -17.39 0.60 18.44
C GLU A 55 -18.56 1.08 17.58
N LYS A 56 -19.50 1.85 18.16
CA LYS A 56 -20.67 2.35 17.44
C LYS A 56 -20.27 3.42 16.43
N GLU A 57 -19.45 4.38 16.83
CA GLU A 57 -18.89 5.41 15.93
C GLU A 57 -18.10 4.74 14.79
N MET A 58 -17.29 3.73 15.11
CA MET A 58 -16.54 2.97 14.12
C MET A 58 -17.47 2.35 13.07
N VAL A 59 -18.54 1.68 13.50
CA VAL A 59 -19.49 1.02 12.60
C VAL A 59 -20.27 2.05 11.77
N ASP A 60 -20.76 3.13 12.39
CA ASP A 60 -21.52 4.17 11.70
C ASP A 60 -20.67 4.84 10.60
N ARG A 61 -19.38 5.11 10.87
CA ARG A 61 -18.44 5.60 9.85
C ARG A 61 -18.09 4.55 8.80
N ALA A 62 -17.90 3.29 9.20
CA ALA A 62 -17.61 2.19 8.28
C ALA A 62 -18.71 2.02 7.23
N MET A 63 -19.98 2.13 7.63
CA MET A 63 -21.11 2.06 6.70
C MET A 63 -21.01 3.12 5.61
N CYS A 64 -20.75 4.38 6.01
CA CYS A 64 -20.55 5.47 5.05
C CYS A 64 -19.33 5.23 4.14
N LEU A 65 -18.19 4.81 4.70
CA LEU A 65 -16.97 4.55 3.93
C LEU A 65 -17.11 3.35 2.98
N MET A 66 -17.93 2.36 3.31
CA MET A 66 -18.23 1.23 2.43
C MET A 66 -18.97 1.68 1.16
N ASP A 67 -19.88 2.65 1.26
CA ASP A 67 -20.60 3.21 0.10
C ASP A 67 -19.63 3.83 -0.93
N TYR A 68 -18.50 4.36 -0.46
CA TYR A 68 -17.43 4.93 -1.30
C TYR A 68 -16.30 3.95 -1.63
N GLN A 69 -16.41 2.67 -1.26
CA GLN A 69 -15.33 1.67 -1.41
C GLN A 69 -14.01 2.08 -0.73
N GLN A 70 -14.10 2.85 0.35
CA GLN A 70 -12.95 3.38 1.09
C GLN A 70 -12.73 2.68 2.44
N TYR A 71 -13.67 1.83 2.86
CA TYR A 71 -13.53 1.03 4.07
C TYR A 71 -12.78 -0.28 3.81
N PHE A 72 -11.75 -0.55 4.61
CA PHE A 72 -11.01 -1.81 4.57
C PHE A 72 -11.37 -2.70 5.77
N SER A 73 -11.05 -2.25 6.98
CA SER A 73 -11.40 -2.96 8.21
C SER A 73 -11.33 -2.02 9.40
N GLY A 74 -12.13 -2.30 10.42
CA GLY A 74 -12.05 -1.72 11.76
C GLY A 74 -11.56 -2.77 12.75
N ILE A 75 -10.84 -2.33 13.77
CA ILE A 75 -10.40 -3.15 14.89
C ILE A 75 -10.92 -2.47 16.16
N TYR A 76 -11.68 -3.22 16.96
CA TYR A 76 -12.20 -2.75 18.23
C TYR A 76 -11.63 -3.61 19.37
N PHE A 77 -10.90 -2.98 20.28
CA PHE A 77 -10.40 -3.64 21.49
C PHE A 77 -11.50 -3.68 22.55
N VAL A 78 -11.74 -4.86 23.10
CA VAL A 78 -12.79 -5.11 24.09
C VAL A 78 -12.19 -4.99 25.49
N ASP A 79 -12.88 -4.28 26.39
CA ASP A 79 -12.52 -4.11 27.79
C ASP A 79 -11.09 -3.56 28.02
N LEU A 80 -10.59 -2.75 27.08
CA LEU A 80 -9.32 -2.06 27.23
C LEU A 80 -9.54 -0.73 27.96
N ASP A 81 -8.80 -0.50 29.04
CA ASP A 81 -8.82 0.78 29.73
C ASP A 81 -8.24 1.88 28.82
N ALA A 82 -9.00 2.95 28.62
CA ALA A 82 -8.61 4.10 27.81
C ALA A 82 -7.35 4.81 28.32
N ASN A 83 -7.02 4.65 29.61
CA ASN A 83 -5.83 5.23 30.23
C ASN A 83 -4.66 4.23 30.34
N ALA A 84 -4.79 3.02 29.82
CA ALA A 84 -3.75 2.01 29.89
C ALA A 84 -2.50 2.45 29.09
N THR A 85 -1.35 2.42 29.74
CA THR A 85 -0.04 2.67 29.09
C THR A 85 0.59 1.40 28.52
N HIS A 86 0.01 0.24 28.83
CA HIS A 86 0.48 -1.08 28.41
C HIS A 86 -0.72 -1.99 28.17
N PHE A 87 -0.56 -2.92 27.22
CA PHE A 87 -1.58 -3.94 27.00
C PHE A 87 -1.59 -4.97 28.13
N PRO A 88 -2.77 -5.46 28.55
CA PRO A 88 -2.86 -6.61 29.43
C PRO A 88 -2.27 -7.87 28.76
N PRO A 89 -1.91 -8.90 29.54
CA PRO A 89 -1.36 -10.15 28.99
C PRO A 89 -2.24 -10.83 27.94
N VAL A 90 -3.56 -10.59 28.01
CA VAL A 90 -4.54 -11.09 27.04
C VAL A 90 -5.42 -9.92 26.63
N VAL A 91 -5.47 -9.64 25.33
CA VAL A 91 -6.31 -8.60 24.73
C VAL A 91 -7.38 -9.27 23.89
N GLN A 92 -8.63 -8.96 24.17
CA GLN A 92 -9.74 -9.35 23.32
C GLN A 92 -10.02 -8.25 22.31
N TYR A 93 -10.29 -8.62 21.07
CA TYR A 93 -10.60 -7.68 20.01
C TYR A 93 -11.59 -8.27 19.02
N LYS A 94 -12.27 -7.39 18.29
CA LYS A 94 -13.13 -7.73 17.17
C LYS A 94 -12.56 -7.09 15.90
N ILE A 95 -12.47 -7.86 14.83
CA ILE A 95 -12.21 -7.34 13.50
C ILE A 95 -13.56 -7.21 12.80
N ARG A 96 -13.81 -6.05 12.19
CA ARG A 96 -15.00 -5.79 11.38
C ARG A 96 -14.55 -5.39 9.99
N HIS A 97 -14.89 -6.17 8.98
CA HIS A 97 -14.56 -5.88 7.58
C HIS A 97 -15.84 -5.91 6.74
N PRO A 98 -15.81 -5.40 5.49
CA PRO A 98 -16.90 -5.55 4.56
C PRO A 98 -17.36 -7.01 4.40
N PRO A 99 -18.65 -7.29 4.17
CA PRO A 99 -19.18 -8.66 4.10
C PRO A 99 -18.59 -9.52 2.97
N HIS A 100 -18.04 -8.89 1.94
CA HIS A 100 -17.45 -9.56 0.77
C HIS A 100 -15.97 -9.89 0.97
N PHE A 101 -15.36 -9.45 2.08
CA PHE A 101 -14.03 -9.90 2.47
C PHE A 101 -14.24 -11.25 3.15
N VAL A 102 -13.97 -12.32 2.41
CA VAL A 102 -13.95 -13.68 2.95
C VAL A 102 -12.50 -14.06 3.19
N ASP A 103 -12.23 -14.64 4.36
CA ASP A 103 -10.97 -15.35 4.55
C ASP A 103 -10.95 -16.48 3.51
N GLY A 104 -10.05 -16.37 2.53
CA GLY A 104 -9.92 -17.38 1.49
C GLY A 104 -9.59 -18.73 2.12
N MET A 105 -10.39 -19.75 1.78
CA MET A 105 -10.02 -21.16 1.96
C MET A 105 -9.06 -21.59 0.86
#